data_AF-A0A1X2GSU0-F1
#
_entry.id   AF-A0A1X2GSU0-F1
#
_cell.length_a   1.000
_cell.length_b   1.000
_cell.length_c   1.000
_cell.angle_alpha   90.00
_cell.angle_beta   90.00
_cell.angle_gamma   90.00
#
_symmetry.space_group_name_H-M   'P 1'
#
loop_
_entity.id
_entity.type
_entity.pdbx_description
1 polymer ?
#
loop_
_entity_poly.entity_id
_entity_poly.type
_entity_poly.pdbx_seq_one_letter_code
_entity_poly.pdbx_strand_id
1 'polypeptide(L)'
;MVYCGVFVSLAVFAQAVLATRFKVIAPSAKGPDSVMVSVEGRTFRLNIQDPDVPYFTGDVNFSGNILTYKASVYIVDGKAEAFERDMIGDSTRNDFFNRPITYADIPKLPTVIGDNDWDRAIPPGPIWDTNYIPTVFINGDSDEMENLITGLSKDIYFVKLTMIDADDVHTFQNAEFQLHKPGKTHNNAKQSWKWKLPEGQQLNGRDFFKIRHMEEDPTQIREKLYADILRAMGTPANQANMIRFFINGEGMGTFNMLDDIPNYSYIEANFYGGSAARMGPLFDGASGASFRLTADSIEAFLPAPESSDNKDLLRELGSALSLFDPRNENDIAELDKHFNIDQFLRYMVMEYLTAHWDGYWQEQTNVGAYEDVDNQKVYFLAQDFDATFGININRPREFLSVPYTDYPDLFPGGFLINSFLTNDRLRATFEEYLVKTVTTLFNPDVLGAHVLAYHDFILPDLKWDRRIVQRSPGINYDWSFEHCTENLYSGVEGNNPTHGGGADWGLLEYIEAKSKVVARQFRLRGRL
;
A
#
# COMPACT_ATOMS: atom_id res chain seq x y z
N MET A 1 -10.70 -80.97 25.87
CA MET A 1 -11.50 -79.77 26.16
C MET A 1 -10.54 -78.61 26.33
N VAL A 2 -10.39 -77.78 25.32
CA VAL A 2 -9.59 -76.54 25.40
C VAL A 2 -10.60 -75.41 25.53
N TYR A 3 -10.57 -74.71 26.66
CA TYR A 3 -11.37 -73.50 26.90
C TYR A 3 -10.78 -72.35 26.09
N CYS A 4 -11.56 -71.82 25.15
CA CYS A 4 -11.23 -70.59 24.43
C CYS A 4 -11.91 -69.42 25.16
N GLY A 5 -11.14 -68.63 25.90
CA GLY A 5 -11.62 -67.42 26.56
C GLY A 5 -11.74 -66.29 25.55
N VAL A 6 -12.96 -65.78 25.36
CA VAL A 6 -13.24 -64.58 24.57
C VAL A 6 -12.87 -63.36 25.42
N PHE A 7 -11.81 -62.65 25.05
CA PHE A 7 -11.54 -61.31 25.55
C PHE A 7 -12.40 -60.33 24.77
N VAL A 8 -13.36 -59.69 25.45
CA VAL A 8 -14.09 -58.53 24.93
C VAL A 8 -13.23 -57.30 25.19
N SER A 9 -12.61 -56.77 24.14
CA SER A 9 -11.95 -55.47 24.16
C SER A 9 -13.02 -54.36 24.11
N LEU A 10 -13.18 -53.65 25.23
CA LEU A 10 -13.91 -52.38 25.27
C LEU A 10 -13.12 -51.33 24.47
N ALA A 11 -13.58 -51.02 23.26
CA ALA A 11 -13.11 -49.87 22.52
C ALA A 11 -13.70 -48.60 23.17
N VAL A 12 -12.87 -47.87 23.92
CA VAL A 12 -13.18 -46.50 24.36
C VAL A 12 -13.00 -45.60 23.14
N PHE A 13 -14.10 -45.20 22.51
CA PHE A 13 -14.08 -44.11 21.54
C PHE A 13 -13.84 -42.81 22.32
N ALA A 14 -12.59 -42.32 22.32
CA ALA A 14 -12.32 -40.94 22.69
C ALA A 14 -13.01 -40.04 21.65
N GLN A 15 -14.10 -39.37 22.03
CA GLN A 15 -14.60 -38.26 21.24
C GLN A 15 -13.53 -37.18 21.23
N ALA A 16 -13.02 -36.85 20.04
CA ALA A 16 -12.19 -35.67 19.89
C ALA A 16 -13.02 -34.45 20.29
N VAL A 17 -12.60 -33.76 21.35
CA VAL A 17 -13.15 -32.45 21.70
C VAL A 17 -12.58 -31.48 20.68
N LEU A 18 -13.40 -31.01 19.75
CA LEU A 18 -13.01 -29.94 18.84
C LEU A 18 -13.10 -28.62 19.61
N ALA A 19 -11.93 -28.04 19.90
CA ALA A 19 -11.80 -26.70 20.47
C ALA A 19 -11.80 -25.68 19.34
N THR A 20 -12.51 -24.57 19.51
CA THR A 20 -12.35 -23.40 18.63
C THR A 20 -11.56 -22.32 19.34
N ARG A 21 -10.49 -21.86 18.69
CA ARG A 21 -9.62 -20.80 19.18
C ARG A 21 -10.19 -19.44 18.82
N PHE A 22 -10.41 -18.61 19.83
CA PHE A 22 -10.74 -17.20 19.67
C PHE A 22 -9.48 -16.35 19.83
N LYS A 23 -9.33 -15.34 18.96
CA LYS A 23 -8.18 -14.44 18.89
C LYS A 23 -8.69 -13.02 18.70
N VAL A 24 -8.33 -12.11 19.61
CA VAL A 24 -8.76 -10.70 19.55
C VAL A 24 -7.66 -9.75 19.99
N ILE A 25 -7.50 -8.67 19.24
CA ILE A 25 -6.68 -7.51 19.58
C ILE A 25 -7.60 -6.50 20.30
N ALA A 26 -7.26 -6.16 21.54
CA ALA A 26 -8.08 -5.31 22.40
C ALA A 26 -7.24 -4.19 23.07
N PRO A 27 -6.83 -3.14 22.34
CA PRO A 27 -5.92 -2.12 22.88
C PRO A 27 -6.49 -1.33 24.06
N SER A 28 -7.81 -1.30 24.24
CA SER A 28 -8.46 -0.66 25.38
C SER A 28 -8.46 -1.47 26.68
N ALA A 29 -8.00 -2.72 26.63
CA ALA A 29 -7.98 -3.65 27.76
C ALA A 29 -7.09 -3.13 28.91
N LYS A 30 -7.63 -3.03 30.13
CA LYS A 30 -6.89 -2.49 31.29
C LYS A 30 -5.96 -3.50 31.98
N GLY A 31 -5.98 -4.77 31.56
CA GLY A 31 -5.13 -5.78 32.16
C GLY A 31 -5.30 -7.17 31.58
N PRO A 32 -4.47 -8.14 32.01
CA PRO A 32 -4.41 -9.49 31.45
C PRO A 32 -5.66 -10.33 31.68
N ASP A 33 -6.52 -9.92 32.61
CA ASP A 33 -7.73 -10.63 33.04
C ASP A 33 -9.02 -9.99 32.47
N SER A 34 -8.88 -8.96 31.64
CA SER A 34 -9.99 -8.09 31.24
C SER A 34 -10.80 -8.58 30.04
N VAL A 35 -10.32 -9.60 29.32
CA VAL A 35 -10.89 -10.02 28.03
C VAL A 35 -11.56 -11.39 28.13
N MET A 36 -12.79 -11.46 27.66
CA MET A 36 -13.59 -12.67 27.56
C MET A 36 -14.28 -12.74 26.20
N VAL A 37 -14.75 -13.92 25.84
CA VAL A 37 -15.71 -14.13 24.75
C VAL A 37 -16.96 -14.80 25.32
N SER A 38 -18.13 -14.29 24.96
CA SER A 38 -19.41 -14.97 25.17
C SER A 38 -19.76 -15.76 23.93
N VAL A 39 -20.04 -17.05 24.11
CA VAL A 39 -20.50 -17.96 23.06
C VAL A 39 -21.69 -18.73 23.62
N GLU A 40 -22.83 -18.70 22.93
CA GLU A 40 -24.09 -19.36 23.36
C GLU A 40 -24.49 -19.01 24.82
N GLY A 41 -24.28 -17.75 25.22
CA GLY A 41 -24.62 -17.26 26.56
C GLY A 41 -23.67 -17.72 27.69
N ARG A 42 -22.56 -18.41 27.37
CA ARG A 42 -21.49 -18.75 28.32
C ARG A 42 -20.27 -17.89 28.06
N THR A 43 -19.57 -17.46 29.11
CA THR A 43 -18.37 -16.63 29.01
C THR A 43 -17.11 -17.44 29.24
N PHE A 44 -16.13 -17.26 28.36
CA PHE A 44 -14.83 -17.90 28.41
C PHE A 44 -13.76 -16.81 28.45
N ARG A 45 -12.75 -17.00 29.31
CA ARG A 45 -11.65 -16.05 29.45
C ARG A 45 -10.66 -16.21 28.31
N LEU A 46 -10.19 -15.09 27.77
CA LEU A 46 -9.07 -15.04 26.83
C LEU A 46 -7.81 -14.56 27.57
N ASN A 47 -6.66 -15.13 27.24
CA ASN A 47 -5.40 -14.83 27.91
C ASN A 47 -4.51 -14.00 27.00
N ILE A 48 -3.86 -12.98 27.58
CA ILE A 48 -2.85 -12.20 26.89
C ILE A 48 -1.69 -13.10 26.46
N GLN A 49 -1.18 -12.92 25.25
CA GLN A 49 -0.07 -13.73 24.71
C GLN A 49 1.30 -13.09 24.96
N ASP A 50 1.33 -11.77 25.06
CA ASP A 50 2.54 -10.97 25.23
C ASP A 50 2.19 -9.72 26.05
N PRO A 51 2.90 -9.40 27.16
CA PRO A 51 2.55 -8.28 28.02
C PRO A 51 2.59 -6.90 27.34
N ASP A 52 3.35 -6.76 26.25
CA ASP A 52 3.51 -5.50 25.52
C ASP A 52 2.47 -5.33 24.40
N VAL A 53 1.78 -6.41 24.05
CA VAL A 53 0.87 -6.48 22.91
C VAL A 53 -0.51 -6.90 23.40
N PRO A 54 -1.56 -6.07 23.25
CA PRO A 54 -2.90 -6.34 23.74
C PRO A 54 -3.65 -7.38 22.88
N TYR A 55 -3.03 -8.55 22.69
CA TYR A 55 -3.52 -9.66 21.87
C TYR A 55 -3.84 -10.85 22.78
N PHE A 56 -5.10 -11.28 22.71
CA PHE A 56 -5.68 -12.26 23.61
C PHE A 56 -6.18 -13.47 22.84
N THR A 57 -5.90 -14.67 23.35
CA THR A 57 -6.41 -15.90 22.77
C THR A 57 -6.97 -16.86 23.82
N GLY A 58 -7.88 -17.74 23.40
CA GLY A 58 -8.44 -18.76 24.27
C GLY A 58 -9.23 -19.82 23.50
N ASP A 59 -9.24 -21.03 24.03
CA ASP A 59 -9.99 -22.16 23.46
C ASP A 59 -11.36 -22.27 24.10
N VAL A 60 -12.39 -22.36 23.25
CA VAL A 60 -13.76 -22.60 23.66
C VAL A 60 -14.16 -24.02 23.27
N ASN A 61 -14.57 -24.81 24.26
CA ASN A 61 -14.95 -26.20 24.11
C ASN A 61 -16.44 -26.38 24.42
N PHE A 62 -17.20 -26.86 23.43
CA PHE A 62 -18.55 -27.36 23.65
C PHE A 62 -18.63 -28.86 23.38
N SER A 63 -19.53 -29.55 24.09
CA SER A 63 -19.81 -30.96 23.84
C SER A 63 -20.62 -31.10 22.55
N GLY A 64 -19.94 -31.30 21.42
CA GLY A 64 -20.56 -31.53 20.11
C GLY A 64 -19.57 -31.22 18.97
N ASN A 65 -19.74 -31.85 17.81
CA ASN A 65 -18.93 -31.59 16.60
C ASN A 65 -19.33 -30.24 15.95
N ILE A 66 -19.31 -29.14 16.71
CA ILE A 66 -19.75 -27.83 16.23
C ILE A 66 -18.52 -26.95 15.98
N LEU A 67 -18.11 -26.84 14.72
CA LEU A 67 -17.14 -25.85 14.23
C LEU A 67 -17.86 -24.59 13.71
N THR A 68 -19.04 -24.30 14.23
CA THR A 68 -19.83 -23.13 13.83
C THR A 68 -20.53 -22.55 15.04
N TYR A 69 -20.06 -21.40 15.51
CA TYR A 69 -20.68 -20.68 16.61
C TYR A 69 -21.36 -19.44 16.07
N LYS A 70 -22.65 -19.32 16.33
CA LYS A 70 -23.40 -18.11 16.02
C LYS A 70 -23.44 -17.21 17.24
N ALA A 71 -23.58 -15.92 16.99
CA ALA A 71 -23.83 -14.94 18.03
C ALA A 71 -22.72 -14.84 19.11
N SER A 72 -21.44 -14.94 18.71
CA SER A 72 -20.33 -14.74 19.65
C SER A 72 -20.06 -13.26 19.90
N VAL A 73 -19.65 -12.88 21.11
CA VAL A 73 -19.47 -11.47 21.52
C VAL A 73 -18.22 -11.33 22.38
N TYR A 74 -17.26 -10.48 21.98
CA TYR A 74 -16.16 -10.17 22.88
C TYR A 74 -16.59 -9.23 24.00
N ILE A 75 -15.99 -9.39 25.17
CA ILE A 75 -16.23 -8.58 26.35
C ILE A 75 -14.87 -8.11 26.86
N VAL A 76 -14.66 -6.79 26.89
CA VAL A 76 -13.42 -6.18 27.40
C VAL A 76 -13.78 -5.26 28.56
N ASP A 77 -13.12 -5.45 29.70
CA ASP A 77 -13.38 -4.69 30.94
C ASP A 77 -14.87 -4.68 31.35
N GLY A 78 -15.53 -5.82 31.17
CA GLY A 78 -16.96 -5.99 31.47
C GLY A 78 -17.91 -5.33 30.47
N LYS A 79 -17.41 -4.75 29.38
CA LYS A 79 -18.21 -4.16 28.30
C LYS A 79 -18.23 -5.08 27.09
N ALA A 80 -19.42 -5.58 26.76
CA ALA A 80 -19.64 -6.38 25.56
C ALA A 80 -19.61 -5.52 24.29
N GLU A 81 -19.18 -6.08 23.17
CA GLU A 81 -19.40 -5.48 21.85
C GLU A 81 -20.91 -5.26 21.61
N ALA A 82 -21.23 -4.24 20.80
CA ALA A 82 -22.62 -3.89 20.46
C ALA A 82 -23.20 -4.72 19.29
N PHE A 83 -22.45 -5.70 18.83
CA PHE A 83 -22.79 -6.58 17.71
C PHE A 83 -22.30 -7.99 18.02
N GLU A 84 -22.81 -8.95 17.26
CA GLU A 84 -22.41 -10.35 17.38
C GLU A 84 -21.59 -10.76 16.16
N ARG A 85 -20.74 -11.78 16.35
CA ARG A 85 -19.88 -12.37 15.32
C ARG A 85 -20.29 -13.81 15.08
N ASP A 86 -20.45 -14.15 13.82
CA ASP A 86 -20.55 -15.55 13.40
C ASP A 86 -19.15 -16.11 13.17
N MET A 87 -18.98 -17.35 13.60
CA MET A 87 -17.71 -18.05 13.60
C MET A 87 -17.86 -19.39 12.90
N ILE A 88 -16.99 -19.64 11.92
CA ILE A 88 -16.92 -20.89 11.16
C ILE A 88 -15.47 -21.36 11.20
N GLY A 89 -15.24 -22.61 11.61
CA GLY A 89 -13.93 -23.23 11.67
C GLY A 89 -13.43 -23.50 13.09
N ASP A 90 -12.15 -23.85 13.17
CA ASP A 90 -11.40 -24.17 14.38
C ASP A 90 -10.69 -22.95 14.99
N SER A 91 -10.67 -21.81 14.30
CA SER A 91 -10.06 -20.58 14.77
C SER A 91 -10.77 -19.34 14.20
N THR A 92 -10.87 -18.26 14.99
CA THR A 92 -11.14 -16.92 14.45
C THR A 92 -9.97 -16.49 13.56
N ARG A 93 -10.19 -15.46 12.75
CA ARG A 93 -9.09 -14.59 12.35
C ARG A 93 -8.67 -13.73 13.54
N ASN A 94 -7.62 -12.95 13.40
CA ASN A 94 -7.23 -12.00 14.44
C ASN A 94 -8.28 -10.87 14.45
N ASP A 95 -9.29 -11.00 15.30
CA ASP A 95 -10.35 -9.99 15.41
C ASP A 95 -9.80 -8.71 16.06
N PHE A 96 -10.45 -7.58 15.79
CA PHE A 96 -10.18 -6.33 16.50
C PHE A 96 -11.42 -5.93 17.31
N PHE A 97 -11.24 -5.70 18.60
CA PHE A 97 -12.37 -5.40 19.50
C PHE A 97 -13.13 -4.14 19.07
N ASN A 98 -14.46 -4.22 19.11
CA ASN A 98 -15.39 -3.18 18.62
C ASN A 98 -15.28 -2.87 17.11
N ARG A 99 -14.69 -3.77 16.32
CA ARG A 99 -14.72 -3.68 14.85
C ARG A 99 -15.57 -4.81 14.24
N PRO A 100 -16.77 -4.52 13.70
CA PRO A 100 -17.75 -5.55 13.33
C PRO A 100 -17.33 -6.44 12.17
N ILE A 101 -16.57 -5.90 11.22
CA ILE A 101 -16.05 -6.66 10.08
C ILE A 101 -14.59 -6.96 10.39
N THR A 102 -14.19 -8.23 10.42
CA THR A 102 -12.77 -8.61 10.57
C THR A 102 -12.11 -8.75 9.21
N TYR A 103 -12.76 -9.46 8.30
CA TYR A 103 -12.27 -9.78 6.97
C TYR A 103 -13.30 -9.39 5.92
N ALA A 104 -12.90 -8.63 4.92
CA ALA A 104 -13.79 -8.13 3.87
C ALA A 104 -13.92 -9.11 2.69
N ASP A 105 -14.85 -8.80 1.80
CA ASP A 105 -14.95 -9.38 0.45
C ASP A 105 -14.87 -8.25 -0.56
N ILE A 106 -13.67 -7.67 -0.73
CA ILE A 106 -13.44 -6.55 -1.63
C ILE A 106 -13.30 -7.09 -3.06
N PRO A 107 -14.07 -6.56 -4.03
CA PRO A 107 -13.93 -6.96 -5.43
C PRO A 107 -12.50 -6.83 -5.92
N LYS A 108 -11.94 -7.93 -6.45
CA LYS A 108 -10.58 -7.91 -7.01
C LYS A 108 -10.53 -7.07 -8.28
N LEU A 109 -9.44 -6.34 -8.47
CA LEU A 109 -9.18 -5.65 -9.72
C LEU A 109 -8.86 -6.67 -10.83
N PRO A 110 -9.47 -6.58 -12.02
CA PRO A 110 -9.16 -7.45 -13.14
C PRO A 110 -7.76 -7.18 -13.70
N THR A 111 -7.11 -8.21 -14.23
CA THR A 111 -5.95 -8.04 -15.11
C THR A 111 -6.36 -7.30 -16.38
N VAL A 112 -5.59 -6.30 -16.79
CA VAL A 112 -5.96 -5.38 -17.87
C VAL A 112 -5.29 -5.73 -19.21
N ILE A 113 -3.96 -5.86 -19.21
CA ILE A 113 -3.17 -5.97 -20.43
C ILE A 113 -2.91 -7.44 -20.78
N GLY A 114 -2.36 -8.22 -19.84
CA GLY A 114 -2.20 -9.67 -19.98
C GLY A 114 -1.03 -10.11 -20.86
N ASP A 115 -0.37 -9.18 -21.55
CA ASP A 115 0.81 -9.40 -22.39
C ASP A 115 2.04 -8.82 -21.70
N ASN A 116 3.18 -9.52 -21.70
CA ASN A 116 4.43 -9.09 -21.05
C ASN A 116 4.26 -8.67 -19.57
N ASP A 117 3.25 -9.23 -18.89
CA ASP A 117 2.98 -8.92 -17.49
C ASP A 117 4.18 -9.32 -16.62
N TRP A 118 4.49 -8.47 -15.65
CA TRP A 118 5.61 -8.66 -14.74
C TRP A 118 5.39 -9.84 -13.80
N ASP A 119 6.24 -10.86 -13.93
CA ASP A 119 6.13 -12.14 -13.22
C ASP A 119 7.31 -12.44 -12.29
N ARG A 120 8.28 -11.52 -12.17
CA ARG A 120 9.50 -11.66 -11.35
C ARG A 120 9.29 -11.36 -9.86
N ALA A 121 8.16 -10.77 -9.49
CA ALA A 121 7.90 -10.36 -8.11
C ALA A 121 7.49 -11.55 -7.22
N ILE A 122 7.83 -11.50 -5.94
CA ILE A 122 7.22 -12.40 -4.95
C ILE A 122 5.70 -12.18 -4.95
N PRO A 123 4.88 -13.25 -4.89
CA PRO A 123 3.46 -13.12 -4.66
C PRO A 123 3.14 -12.33 -3.37
N PRO A 124 2.03 -11.54 -3.34
CA PRO A 124 1.57 -10.90 -2.10
C PRO A 124 1.37 -11.93 -0.99
N GLY A 125 2.12 -11.82 0.10
CA GLY A 125 1.83 -12.54 1.32
C GLY A 125 0.77 -11.86 2.21
N PRO A 126 0.42 -12.44 3.37
CA PRO A 126 -0.72 -12.04 4.20
C PRO A 126 -0.77 -10.55 4.63
N ILE A 127 0.38 -9.90 4.89
CA ILE A 127 0.42 -8.48 5.28
C ILE A 127 -0.11 -7.54 4.19
N TRP A 128 -0.14 -8.01 2.93
CA TRP A 128 -0.63 -7.28 1.77
C TRP A 128 -2.07 -7.63 1.40
N ASP A 129 -2.74 -8.45 2.21
CA ASP A 129 -4.13 -8.83 1.98
C ASP A 129 -5.05 -7.63 2.16
N THR A 130 -5.68 -7.20 1.07
CA THR A 130 -6.57 -6.03 1.03
C THR A 130 -7.85 -6.26 1.83
N ASN A 131 -8.21 -7.51 2.13
CA ASN A 131 -9.39 -7.86 2.93
C ASN A 131 -9.15 -7.82 4.43
N TYR A 132 -7.94 -7.48 4.90
CA TYR A 132 -7.61 -7.37 6.31
C TYR A 132 -6.75 -6.12 6.58
N ILE A 133 -6.92 -5.51 7.75
CA ILE A 133 -6.10 -4.36 8.19
C ILE A 133 -5.17 -4.86 9.29
N PRO A 134 -3.86 -5.05 9.00
CA PRO A 134 -2.88 -5.42 9.99
C PRO A 134 -2.81 -4.42 11.14
N THR A 135 -2.47 -4.91 12.33
CA THR A 135 -2.20 -4.05 13.49
C THR A 135 -0.73 -4.16 13.84
N VAL A 136 -0.08 -3.01 14.00
CA VAL A 136 1.34 -2.90 14.30
C VAL A 136 1.52 -2.23 15.65
N PHE A 137 2.32 -2.88 16.50
CA PHE A 137 2.75 -2.38 17.80
C PHE A 137 4.26 -2.16 17.78
N ILE A 138 4.68 -0.96 18.17
CA ILE A 138 6.05 -0.61 18.46
C ILE A 138 6.18 -0.45 19.97
N ASN A 139 7.09 -1.19 20.57
CA ASN A 139 7.42 -1.08 21.99
C ASN A 139 8.91 -0.74 22.12
N GLY A 140 9.20 0.43 22.67
CA GLY A 140 10.55 0.97 22.84
C GLY A 140 10.70 1.77 24.12
N ASP A 141 11.90 2.31 24.38
CA ASP A 141 12.13 3.18 25.53
C ASP A 141 11.18 4.40 25.50
N SER A 142 10.60 4.73 26.66
CA SER A 142 9.55 5.75 26.72
C SER A 142 10.07 7.15 26.41
N ASP A 143 11.30 7.49 26.82
CA ASP A 143 11.88 8.81 26.58
C ASP A 143 12.32 8.93 25.11
N GLU A 144 12.83 7.85 24.52
CA GLU A 144 13.18 7.79 23.10
C GLU A 144 11.94 7.95 22.20
N MET A 145 10.87 7.21 22.47
CA MET A 145 9.63 7.31 21.69
C MET A 145 8.96 8.68 21.86
N GLU A 146 9.00 9.24 23.07
CA GLU A 146 8.51 10.61 23.32
C GLU A 146 9.29 11.63 22.49
N ASN A 147 10.63 11.57 22.51
CA ASN A 147 11.49 12.45 21.71
C ASN A 147 11.30 12.27 20.21
N LEU A 148 11.06 11.03 19.74
CA LEU A 148 10.73 10.79 18.33
C LEU A 148 9.41 11.46 17.94
N ILE A 149 8.37 11.32 18.76
CA ILE A 149 7.04 11.86 18.47
C ILE A 149 6.99 13.38 18.61
N THR A 150 7.41 13.96 19.73
CA THR A 150 7.23 15.40 20.00
C THR A 150 8.45 16.23 19.62
N GLY A 151 9.65 15.67 19.76
CA GLY A 151 10.92 16.31 19.40
C GLY A 151 11.28 16.23 17.92
N LEU A 152 10.58 15.39 17.14
CA LEU A 152 10.90 15.09 15.74
C LEU A 152 12.36 14.62 15.56
N SER A 153 12.80 13.73 16.46
CA SER A 153 14.17 13.18 16.43
C SER A 153 14.54 12.65 15.04
N LYS A 154 15.82 12.82 14.69
CA LYS A 154 16.41 12.28 13.46
C LYS A 154 17.14 10.97 13.70
N ASP A 155 17.14 10.49 14.94
CA ASP A 155 17.85 9.29 15.34
C ASP A 155 17.09 8.03 14.91
N ILE A 156 17.84 6.94 14.81
CA ILE A 156 17.29 5.58 14.64
C ILE A 156 17.24 4.94 16.02
N TYR A 157 16.06 4.48 16.41
CA TYR A 157 15.85 3.76 17.65
C TYR A 157 15.67 2.27 17.39
N PHE A 158 15.98 1.44 18.38
CA PHE A 158 15.83 -0.01 18.30
C PHE A 158 14.68 -0.48 19.18
N VAL A 159 13.69 -1.11 18.57
CA VAL A 159 12.41 -1.39 19.21
C VAL A 159 12.00 -2.85 19.05
N LYS A 160 11.05 -3.30 19.86
CA LYS A 160 10.26 -4.49 19.58
C LYS A 160 9.13 -4.10 18.63
N LEU A 161 9.11 -4.71 17.45
CA LEU A 161 8.04 -4.54 16.46
C LEU A 161 7.20 -5.81 16.44
N THR A 162 5.89 -5.68 16.66
CA THR A 162 4.93 -6.78 16.48
C THR A 162 3.89 -6.40 15.43
N MET A 163 3.77 -7.21 14.39
CA MET A 163 2.75 -7.09 13.34
C MET A 163 1.79 -8.27 13.42
N ILE A 164 0.50 -7.98 13.47
CA ILE A 164 -0.57 -8.99 13.50
C ILE A 164 -1.35 -8.90 12.20
N ASP A 165 -1.21 -9.92 11.34
CA ASP A 165 -2.00 -10.05 10.12
C ASP A 165 -3.32 -10.80 10.39
N ALA A 166 -4.00 -11.30 9.36
CA ALA A 166 -5.30 -11.94 9.51
C ALA A 166 -5.24 -13.21 10.38
N ASP A 167 -4.12 -13.93 10.36
CA ASP A 167 -4.02 -15.27 10.92
C ASP A 167 -2.86 -15.40 11.93
N ASP A 168 -1.76 -14.67 11.70
CA ASP A 168 -0.49 -14.83 12.40
C ASP A 168 -0.03 -13.56 13.15
N VAL A 169 0.89 -13.77 14.09
CA VAL A 169 1.59 -12.73 14.86
C VAL A 169 3.08 -12.84 14.57
N HIS A 170 3.67 -11.74 14.09
CA HIS A 170 5.08 -11.65 13.74
C HIS A 170 5.77 -10.67 14.67
N THR A 171 6.77 -11.11 15.43
CA THR A 171 7.49 -10.27 16.40
C THR A 171 8.98 -10.24 16.09
N PHE A 172 9.52 -9.04 15.99
CA PHE A 172 10.91 -8.76 15.68
C PHE A 172 11.51 -7.95 16.83
N GLN A 173 12.54 -8.50 17.46
CA GLN A 173 13.31 -7.80 18.50
C GLN A 173 14.41 -6.99 17.85
N ASN A 174 14.66 -5.77 18.36
CA ASN A 174 15.74 -4.91 17.87
C ASN A 174 15.57 -4.49 16.39
N ALA A 175 14.33 -4.22 15.97
CA ALA A 175 14.05 -3.59 14.69
C ALA A 175 14.41 -2.11 14.74
N GLU A 176 14.94 -1.56 13.65
CA GLU A 176 15.18 -0.12 13.53
C GLU A 176 13.86 0.61 13.32
N PHE A 177 13.65 1.73 14.00
CA PHE A 177 12.46 2.56 13.89
C PHE A 177 12.82 4.04 13.93
N GLN A 178 12.29 4.80 12.97
CA GLN A 178 12.61 6.22 12.80
C GLN A 178 11.50 6.97 12.05
N LEU A 179 11.60 8.30 12.04
CA LEU A 179 10.79 9.17 11.20
C LEU A 179 11.28 9.20 9.74
N HIS A 180 10.37 9.36 8.79
CA HIS A 180 10.72 9.64 7.40
C HIS A 180 10.97 11.15 7.20
N LYS A 181 12.19 11.52 6.78
CA LYS A 181 12.59 12.91 6.48
C LYS A 181 12.18 13.91 7.61
N PRO A 182 12.57 13.68 8.88
CA PRO A 182 12.19 14.51 10.03
C PRO A 182 12.77 15.94 9.99
N GLY A 183 12.09 16.86 10.67
CA GLY A 183 12.58 18.21 10.94
C GLY A 183 12.47 19.21 9.78
N LYS A 184 11.62 18.96 8.78
CA LYS A 184 11.27 19.97 7.77
C LYS A 184 10.11 20.84 8.25
N THR A 185 10.11 22.12 7.88
CA THR A 185 9.11 23.12 8.30
C THR A 185 7.70 22.83 7.81
N HIS A 186 7.54 22.03 6.76
CA HIS A 186 6.26 21.70 6.13
C HIS A 186 5.84 20.23 6.33
N ASN A 187 6.44 19.51 7.28
CA ASN A 187 5.96 18.17 7.60
C ASN A 187 4.58 18.24 8.28
N ASN A 188 3.76 17.22 8.05
CA ASN A 188 2.46 17.07 8.68
C ASN A 188 2.60 16.64 10.14
N ALA A 189 1.69 17.11 11.01
CA ALA A 189 1.63 16.72 12.41
C ALA A 189 1.47 15.20 12.58
N LYS A 190 0.71 14.54 11.70
CA LYS A 190 0.77 13.09 11.57
C LYS A 190 1.99 12.73 10.74
N GLN A 191 3.08 12.32 11.41
CA GLN A 191 4.36 12.06 10.74
C GLN A 191 4.36 10.72 9.99
N SER A 192 5.20 10.60 8.96
CA SER A 192 5.50 9.32 8.31
C SER A 192 6.70 8.65 8.99
N TRP A 193 6.74 7.32 8.95
CA TRP A 193 7.72 6.50 9.66
C TRP A 193 8.43 5.52 8.73
N LYS A 194 9.52 4.93 9.21
CA LYS A 194 10.25 3.86 8.56
C LYS A 194 10.65 2.81 9.60
N TRP A 195 10.62 1.54 9.22
CA TRP A 195 11.26 0.50 10.00
C TRP A 195 12.07 -0.45 9.14
N LYS A 196 13.17 -0.94 9.71
CA LYS A 196 13.99 -2.03 9.14
C LYS A 196 14.00 -3.19 10.11
N LEU A 197 13.70 -4.38 9.63
CA LEU A 197 13.76 -5.61 10.40
C LEU A 197 15.22 -5.97 10.70
N PRO A 198 15.48 -6.73 11.77
CA PRO A 198 16.84 -7.16 12.10
C PRO A 198 17.49 -7.92 10.95
N GLU A 199 18.81 -7.83 10.85
CA GLU A 199 19.60 -8.52 9.83
C GLU A 199 19.22 -10.00 9.70
N GLY A 200 18.97 -10.45 8.46
CA GLY A 200 18.59 -11.82 8.14
C GLY A 200 17.11 -12.18 8.43
N GLN A 201 16.30 -11.25 8.93
CA GLN A 201 14.87 -11.44 9.12
C GLN A 201 14.08 -10.71 8.03
N GLN A 202 13.03 -11.37 7.54
CA GLN A 202 12.14 -10.83 6.54
C GLN A 202 10.69 -11.15 6.88
N LEU A 203 9.78 -10.29 6.45
CA LEU A 203 8.34 -10.52 6.47
C LEU A 203 7.81 -10.37 5.04
N ASN A 204 7.25 -11.44 4.50
CA ASN A 204 6.79 -11.53 3.11
C ASN A 204 7.85 -11.06 2.10
N GLY A 205 9.09 -11.50 2.34
CA GLY A 205 10.26 -11.23 1.49
C GLY A 205 10.82 -9.82 1.58
N ARG A 206 10.51 -9.08 2.65
CA ARG A 206 11.00 -7.71 2.89
C ARG A 206 11.54 -7.54 4.28
N ASP A 207 12.55 -6.70 4.39
CA ASP A 207 13.14 -6.23 5.65
C ASP A 207 12.94 -4.73 5.86
N PHE A 208 12.43 -3.96 4.88
CA PHE A 208 12.25 -2.52 5.00
C PHE A 208 10.85 -2.07 4.59
N PHE A 209 10.24 -1.19 5.37
CA PHE A 209 8.91 -0.65 5.09
C PHE A 209 8.83 0.84 5.37
N LYS A 210 8.08 1.57 4.53
CA LYS A 210 7.69 2.97 4.72
C LYS A 210 6.25 3.02 5.21
N ILE A 211 5.98 3.90 6.17
CA ILE A 211 4.67 4.05 6.82
C ILE A 211 4.19 5.47 6.58
N ARG A 212 3.28 5.65 5.61
CA ARG A 212 2.83 6.96 5.16
C ARG A 212 1.56 7.41 5.87
N HIS A 213 1.56 8.68 6.28
CA HIS A 213 0.49 9.30 7.08
C HIS A 213 -0.80 9.59 6.30
N MET A 214 -0.73 9.70 4.96
CA MET A 214 -1.89 9.96 4.09
C MET A 214 -2.69 11.24 4.43
N GLU A 215 -2.04 12.34 4.82
CA GLU A 215 -2.75 13.53 5.34
C GLU A 215 -3.25 14.47 4.25
N GLU A 216 -2.72 14.36 3.03
CA GLU A 216 -3.24 15.13 1.89
C GLU A 216 -4.47 14.47 1.26
N ASP A 217 -4.71 13.18 1.54
CA ASP A 217 -5.83 12.41 1.04
C ASP A 217 -6.79 12.06 2.18
N PRO A 218 -7.93 12.77 2.34
CA PRO A 218 -8.89 12.48 3.41
C PRO A 218 -9.52 11.09 3.30
N THR A 219 -9.45 10.43 2.14
CA THR A 219 -9.94 9.06 1.97
C THR A 219 -8.91 8.01 2.42
N GLN A 220 -7.62 8.34 2.39
CA GLN A 220 -6.46 7.44 2.57
C GLN A 220 -6.39 6.27 1.56
N ILE A 221 -7.11 6.34 0.44
CA ILE A 221 -7.23 5.24 -0.55
C ILE A 221 -6.28 5.43 -1.74
N ARG A 222 -5.99 6.67 -2.16
CA ARG A 222 -5.47 6.97 -3.50
C ARG A 222 -4.10 6.37 -3.79
N GLU A 223 -3.16 6.44 -2.85
CA GLU A 223 -1.79 5.91 -3.04
C GLU A 223 -1.79 4.39 -3.22
N LYS A 224 -2.55 3.68 -2.38
CA LYS A 224 -2.73 2.22 -2.51
C LYS A 224 -3.41 1.87 -3.83
N LEU A 225 -4.49 2.58 -4.16
CA LEU A 225 -5.28 2.33 -5.37
C LEU A 225 -4.43 2.51 -6.64
N TYR A 226 -3.59 3.54 -6.69
CA TYR A 226 -2.67 3.77 -7.80
C TYR A 226 -1.74 2.57 -8.02
N ALA A 227 -1.12 2.09 -6.95
CA ALA A 227 -0.20 0.96 -7.00
C ALA A 227 -0.91 -0.35 -7.39
N ASP A 228 -2.11 -0.60 -6.83
CA ASP A 228 -2.91 -1.77 -7.17
C ASP A 228 -3.33 -1.78 -8.65
N ILE A 229 -3.67 -0.62 -9.22
CA ILE A 229 -3.98 -0.49 -10.65
C ILE A 229 -2.74 -0.78 -11.51
N LEU A 230 -1.57 -0.25 -11.17
CA LEU A 230 -0.33 -0.56 -11.89
C LEU A 230 -0.04 -2.07 -11.90
N ARG A 231 -0.21 -2.74 -10.75
CA ARG A 231 -0.04 -4.19 -10.65
C ARG A 231 -1.09 -4.95 -11.46
N ALA A 232 -2.34 -4.48 -11.50
CA ALA A 232 -3.40 -5.04 -12.36
C ALA A 232 -3.14 -4.79 -13.86
N MET A 233 -2.41 -3.73 -14.18
CA MET A 233 -1.82 -3.47 -15.49
C MET A 233 -0.54 -4.26 -15.74
N GLY A 234 -0.14 -5.20 -14.88
CA GLY A 234 0.99 -6.11 -15.12
C GLY A 234 2.37 -5.46 -15.04
N THR A 235 2.54 -4.37 -14.28
CA THR A 235 3.85 -3.72 -14.08
C THR A 235 4.28 -3.80 -12.61
N PRO A 236 5.59 -3.88 -12.28
CA PRO A 236 6.02 -3.86 -10.88
C PRO A 236 5.71 -2.47 -10.31
N ALA A 237 5.07 -2.42 -9.13
CA ALA A 237 4.84 -1.22 -8.33
C ALA A 237 4.88 -1.63 -6.85
N ASN A 238 5.01 -0.67 -5.93
CA ASN A 238 4.95 -0.94 -4.49
C ASN A 238 3.68 -1.71 -4.12
N GLN A 239 3.79 -2.56 -3.11
CA GLN A 239 2.60 -3.06 -2.40
C GLN A 239 2.28 -2.11 -1.25
N ALA A 240 0.99 -1.97 -0.95
CA ALA A 240 0.52 -1.13 0.14
C ALA A 240 -0.68 -1.78 0.84
N ASN A 241 -0.73 -1.64 2.17
CA ASN A 241 -1.90 -1.95 2.97
C ASN A 241 -2.06 -0.95 4.11
N MET A 242 -3.32 -0.63 4.45
CA MET A 242 -3.61 0.16 5.64
C MET A 242 -3.28 -0.65 6.89
N ILE A 243 -2.67 0.00 7.88
CA ILE A 243 -2.41 -0.58 9.19
C ILE A 243 -3.04 0.26 10.30
N ARG A 244 -3.36 -0.38 11.43
CA ARG A 244 -3.57 0.30 12.72
C ARG A 244 -2.24 0.38 13.42
N PHE A 245 -1.83 1.57 13.83
CA PHE A 245 -0.50 1.78 14.37
C PHE A 245 -0.51 2.22 15.83
N PHE A 246 0.33 1.59 16.65
CA PHE A 246 0.48 1.87 18.07
C PHE A 246 1.96 1.99 18.45
N ILE A 247 2.29 2.97 19.31
CA ILE A 247 3.62 3.13 19.91
C ILE A 247 3.44 3.13 21.43
N ASN A 248 4.08 2.20 22.15
CA ASN A 248 3.98 2.05 23.60
C ASN A 248 2.53 2.02 24.13
N GLY A 249 1.63 1.39 23.36
CA GLY A 249 0.20 1.32 23.67
C GLY A 249 -0.62 2.56 23.29
N GLU A 250 0.02 3.68 22.93
CA GLU A 250 -0.65 4.85 22.38
C GLU A 250 -1.07 4.60 20.92
N GLY A 251 -2.33 4.87 20.59
CA GLY A 251 -2.84 4.77 19.23
C GLY A 251 -2.40 5.96 18.38
N MET A 252 -1.62 5.70 17.33
CA MET A 252 -1.13 6.71 16.39
C MET A 252 -2.09 6.95 15.22
N GLY A 253 -3.02 6.01 14.99
CA GLY A 253 -4.04 6.09 13.94
C GLY A 253 -3.81 5.09 12.82
N THR A 254 -4.37 5.40 11.65
CA THR A 254 -4.25 4.59 10.43
C THR A 254 -3.12 5.10 9.54
N PHE A 255 -2.37 4.20 8.92
CA PHE A 255 -1.28 4.55 8.00
C PHE A 255 -1.27 3.58 6.83
N ASN A 256 -0.72 3.99 5.68
CA ASN A 256 -0.37 3.04 4.64
C ASN A 256 1.05 2.52 4.90
N MET A 257 1.16 1.23 5.21
CA MET A 257 2.42 0.50 5.14
C MET A 257 2.67 0.10 3.69
N LEU A 258 3.86 0.38 3.18
CA LEU A 258 4.21 0.10 1.78
C LEU A 258 5.71 -0.13 1.55
N ASP A 259 6.00 -0.69 0.38
CA ASP A 259 7.36 -0.77 -0.15
C ASP A 259 7.95 0.63 -0.38
N ASP A 260 9.15 0.90 0.14
CA ASP A 260 9.91 2.10 -0.23
C ASP A 260 10.66 1.81 -1.53
N ILE A 261 10.23 2.42 -2.64
CA ILE A 261 10.77 2.18 -3.99
C ILE A 261 12.30 2.37 -4.09
N PRO A 262 12.91 3.43 -3.52
CA PRO A 262 14.36 3.62 -3.57
C PRO A 262 15.05 2.86 -2.43
N ASN A 263 14.69 1.58 -2.28
CA ASN A 263 15.28 0.66 -1.30
C ASN A 263 15.48 -0.73 -1.91
N TYR A 264 16.61 -1.37 -1.59
CA TYR A 264 16.90 -2.71 -2.12
C TYR A 264 15.91 -3.78 -1.66
N SER A 265 15.24 -3.61 -0.51
CA SER A 265 14.16 -4.50 -0.07
C SER A 265 13.03 -4.60 -1.10
N TYR A 266 12.66 -3.46 -1.71
CA TYR A 266 11.67 -3.43 -2.80
C TYR A 266 12.20 -4.12 -4.05
N ILE A 267 13.47 -3.86 -4.41
CA ILE A 267 14.11 -4.43 -5.60
C ILE A 267 14.21 -5.95 -5.47
N GLU A 268 14.70 -6.49 -4.36
CA GLU A 268 14.76 -7.94 -4.17
C GLU A 268 13.37 -8.58 -4.29
N ALA A 269 12.37 -8.00 -3.61
CA ALA A 269 11.01 -8.54 -3.61
C ALA A 269 10.33 -8.46 -4.99
N ASN A 270 10.52 -7.38 -5.76
CA ASN A 270 9.79 -7.17 -7.00
C ASN A 270 10.58 -7.57 -8.25
N PHE A 271 11.90 -7.55 -8.22
CA PHE A 271 12.75 -7.83 -9.38
C PHE A 271 13.43 -9.20 -9.32
N TYR A 272 13.61 -9.79 -8.14
CA TYR A 272 14.39 -11.02 -7.97
C TYR A 272 13.66 -12.12 -7.19
N GLY A 273 12.33 -12.04 -7.06
CA GLY A 273 11.56 -13.04 -6.33
C GLY A 273 12.01 -13.22 -4.87
N GLY A 274 12.57 -12.17 -4.26
CA GLY A 274 13.01 -12.14 -2.86
C GLY A 274 14.45 -12.55 -2.60
N SER A 275 15.24 -12.84 -3.65
CA SER A 275 16.65 -13.18 -3.47
C SER A 275 17.45 -12.82 -4.71
N ALA A 276 18.34 -11.83 -4.60
CA ALA A 276 19.28 -11.46 -5.66
C ALA A 276 20.68 -12.03 -5.37
N ALA A 277 21.34 -12.61 -6.37
CA ALA A 277 22.77 -12.97 -6.25
C ALA A 277 23.67 -11.73 -6.35
N ARG A 278 23.21 -10.74 -7.11
CA ARG A 278 23.85 -9.44 -7.32
C ARG A 278 22.75 -8.43 -7.62
N MET A 279 22.86 -7.24 -7.04
CA MET A 279 22.02 -6.10 -7.37
C MET A 279 22.86 -5.03 -8.06
N GLY A 280 22.29 -4.39 -9.06
CA GLY A 280 22.92 -3.22 -9.67
C GLY A 280 22.59 -1.92 -8.94
N PRO A 281 23.10 -0.79 -9.47
CA PRO A 281 22.79 0.54 -8.95
C PRO A 281 21.29 0.86 -8.92
N LEU A 282 20.84 1.45 -7.80
CA LEU A 282 19.49 1.94 -7.57
C LEU A 282 19.52 3.44 -7.26
N PHE A 283 18.61 4.19 -7.86
CA PHE A 283 18.58 5.64 -7.77
C PHE A 283 17.20 6.19 -7.40
N ASP A 284 17.20 7.13 -6.46
CA ASP A 284 16.10 8.04 -6.14
C ASP A 284 16.26 9.31 -7.00
N GLY A 285 15.25 9.67 -7.79
CA GLY A 285 15.30 10.86 -8.62
C GLY A 285 14.99 12.12 -7.81
N ALA A 286 15.83 13.14 -7.96
CA ALA A 286 15.49 14.51 -7.64
C ALA A 286 14.77 15.16 -8.83
N SER A 287 14.09 16.29 -8.59
CA SER A 287 13.41 17.06 -9.64
C SER A 287 14.34 17.33 -10.83
N GLY A 288 13.89 16.95 -12.03
CA GLY A 288 14.66 17.02 -13.28
C GLY A 288 15.34 15.72 -13.72
N ALA A 289 15.18 14.63 -12.97
CA ALA A 289 15.62 13.29 -13.39
C ALA A 289 14.82 12.83 -14.63
N SER A 290 15.43 12.94 -15.83
CA SER A 290 14.71 12.80 -17.12
C SER A 290 15.30 11.78 -18.10
N PHE A 291 16.36 11.06 -17.71
CA PHE A 291 17.17 10.14 -18.55
C PHE A 291 17.90 10.79 -19.75
N ARG A 292 17.78 12.12 -19.93
CA ARG A 292 18.52 12.85 -20.97
C ARG A 292 20.03 12.80 -20.67
N LEU A 293 20.86 12.68 -21.70
CA LEU A 293 22.32 12.81 -21.55
C LEU A 293 22.73 14.28 -21.37
N THR A 294 22.46 14.78 -20.17
CA THR A 294 22.92 16.08 -19.68
C THR A 294 23.46 15.87 -18.27
N ALA A 295 24.42 16.70 -17.84
CA ALA A 295 24.97 16.59 -16.50
C ALA A 295 23.85 16.70 -15.43
N ASP A 296 23.00 17.72 -15.55
CA ASP A 296 21.93 17.97 -14.57
C ASP A 296 20.95 16.80 -14.47
N SER A 297 20.49 16.25 -15.61
CA SER A 297 19.53 15.14 -15.58
C SER A 297 20.11 13.82 -15.07
N ILE A 298 21.38 13.52 -15.32
CA ILE A 298 22.00 12.27 -14.85
C ILE A 298 22.38 12.39 -13.38
N GLU A 299 22.88 13.54 -12.94
CA GLU A 299 23.22 13.76 -11.53
C GLU A 299 21.98 13.97 -10.63
N ALA A 300 20.81 14.25 -11.21
CA ALA A 300 19.54 14.23 -10.49
C ALA A 300 19.13 12.81 -10.04
N PHE A 301 19.68 11.74 -10.61
CA PHE A 301 19.53 10.39 -10.07
C PHE A 301 20.50 10.17 -8.91
N LEU A 302 20.01 10.36 -7.69
CA LEU A 302 20.80 10.21 -6.46
C LEU A 302 20.86 8.74 -6.07
N PRO A 303 22.03 8.19 -5.70
CA PRO A 303 22.11 6.79 -5.27
C PRO A 303 21.24 6.57 -4.04
N ALA A 304 20.41 5.53 -4.08
CA ALA A 304 19.65 5.06 -2.92
C ALA A 304 20.61 4.67 -1.77
N PRO A 305 20.12 4.60 -0.52
CA PRO A 305 20.93 4.09 0.59
C PRO A 305 21.58 2.75 0.25
N GLU A 306 22.87 2.61 0.56
CA GLU A 306 23.68 1.40 0.28
C GLU A 306 23.93 1.11 -1.22
N SER A 307 23.40 1.92 -2.15
CA SER A 307 23.64 1.79 -3.59
C SER A 307 24.97 2.38 -4.02
N SER A 308 25.55 1.81 -5.07
CA SER A 308 26.63 2.43 -5.82
C SER A 308 26.14 3.70 -6.54
N ASP A 309 27.02 4.69 -6.68
CA ASP A 309 26.82 5.86 -7.54
C ASP A 309 27.32 5.61 -8.98
N ASN A 310 27.55 4.35 -9.37
CA ASN A 310 27.89 4.01 -10.74
C ASN A 310 26.64 4.18 -11.63
N LYS A 311 26.64 5.20 -12.48
CA LYS A 311 25.57 5.54 -13.44
C LYS A 311 25.91 5.10 -14.88
N ASP A 312 26.68 4.03 -15.08
CA ASP A 312 27.17 3.62 -16.40
C ASP A 312 26.00 3.25 -17.33
N LEU A 313 25.07 2.37 -16.92
CA LEU A 313 23.94 2.00 -17.78
C LEU A 313 22.98 3.18 -18.00
N LEU A 314 22.81 4.06 -17.00
CA LEU A 314 22.07 5.31 -17.16
C LEU A 314 22.69 6.24 -18.21
N ARG A 315 24.03 6.37 -18.24
CA ARG A 315 24.73 7.17 -19.24
C ARG A 315 24.72 6.52 -20.62
N GLU A 316 24.80 5.19 -20.68
CA GLU A 316 24.63 4.44 -21.93
C GLU A 316 23.22 4.61 -22.50
N LEU A 317 22.18 4.50 -21.66
CA LEU A 317 20.81 4.81 -22.03
C LEU A 317 20.66 6.25 -22.53
N GLY A 318 21.18 7.23 -21.78
CA GLY A 318 21.16 8.62 -22.21
C GLY A 318 21.84 8.83 -23.57
N SER A 319 22.96 8.12 -23.81
CA SER A 319 23.68 8.16 -25.09
C SER A 319 22.85 7.55 -26.22
N ALA A 320 22.21 6.40 -25.99
CA ALA A 320 21.30 5.78 -26.94
C ALA A 320 20.14 6.72 -27.28
N LEU A 321 19.55 7.37 -26.27
CA LEU A 321 18.48 8.36 -26.45
C LEU A 321 18.91 9.62 -27.21
N SER A 322 20.19 10.01 -27.13
CA SER A 322 20.71 11.16 -27.88
C SER A 322 20.87 10.91 -29.38
N LEU A 323 21.00 9.63 -29.78
CA LEU A 323 21.12 9.17 -31.16
C LEU A 323 19.81 8.58 -31.70
N PHE A 324 18.81 8.42 -30.84
CA PHE A 324 17.53 7.79 -31.13
C PHE A 324 16.68 8.62 -32.10
N ASP A 325 16.32 8.03 -33.24
CA ASP A 325 15.23 8.53 -34.07
C ASP A 325 13.94 7.73 -33.76
N PRO A 326 12.92 8.33 -33.10
CA PRO A 326 11.66 7.64 -32.82
C PRO A 326 10.94 7.14 -34.07
N ARG A 327 11.27 7.64 -35.28
CA ARG A 327 10.66 7.15 -36.53
C ARG A 327 11.35 5.90 -37.10
N ASN A 328 12.47 5.49 -36.51
CA ASN A 328 13.26 4.35 -36.95
C ASN A 328 13.03 3.14 -36.03
N GLU A 329 12.38 2.09 -36.53
CA GLU A 329 12.09 0.88 -35.75
C GLU A 329 13.35 0.12 -35.29
N ASN A 330 14.47 0.25 -36.00
CA ASN A 330 15.73 -0.36 -35.55
C ASN A 330 16.26 0.33 -34.29
N ASP A 331 16.09 1.65 -34.18
CA ASP A 331 16.52 2.41 -33.00
C ASP A 331 15.65 2.07 -31.80
N ILE A 332 14.35 1.80 -32.01
CA ILE A 332 13.46 1.31 -30.95
C ILE A 332 13.86 -0.09 -30.50
N ALA A 333 14.12 -1.00 -31.45
CA ALA A 333 14.56 -2.36 -31.13
C ALA A 333 15.92 -2.38 -30.42
N GLU A 334 16.81 -1.42 -30.72
CA GLU A 334 18.06 -1.26 -29.99
C GLU A 334 17.82 -0.69 -28.59
N LEU A 335 17.01 0.37 -28.46
CA LEU A 335 16.68 0.99 -27.18
C LEU A 335 16.03 -0.01 -26.21
N ASP A 336 15.14 -0.87 -26.70
CA ASP A 336 14.47 -1.89 -25.89
C ASP A 336 15.43 -2.90 -25.24
N LYS A 337 16.66 -3.03 -25.76
CA LYS A 337 17.70 -3.86 -25.14
C LYS A 337 18.27 -3.24 -23.86
N HIS A 338 18.20 -1.92 -23.73
CA HIS A 338 18.79 -1.14 -22.64
C HIS A 338 17.73 -0.53 -21.70
N PHE A 339 16.46 -0.45 -22.13
CA PHE A 339 15.38 0.14 -21.37
C PHE A 339 14.07 -0.62 -21.57
N ASN A 340 13.28 -0.77 -20.50
CA ASN A 340 11.98 -1.43 -20.61
C ASN A 340 10.89 -0.43 -21.07
N ILE A 341 10.73 -0.31 -22.40
CA ILE A 341 9.77 0.62 -23.01
C ILE A 341 8.33 0.26 -22.62
N ASP A 342 8.00 -1.04 -22.62
CA ASP A 342 6.65 -1.52 -22.30
C ASP A 342 6.22 -1.13 -20.89
N GLN A 343 7.09 -1.39 -19.91
CA GLN A 343 6.88 -1.00 -18.51
C GLN A 343 6.67 0.51 -18.40
N PHE A 344 7.52 1.31 -19.05
CA PHE A 344 7.44 2.76 -19.03
C PHE A 344 6.11 3.27 -19.60
N LEU A 345 5.63 2.73 -20.73
CA LEU A 345 4.34 3.13 -21.31
C LEU A 345 3.16 2.86 -20.36
N ARG A 346 3.17 1.75 -19.59
CA ARG A 346 2.14 1.46 -18.58
C ARG A 346 2.11 2.52 -17.47
N TYR A 347 3.27 2.93 -16.99
CA TYR A 347 3.38 4.04 -16.04
C TYR A 347 2.87 5.36 -16.61
N MET A 348 3.20 5.68 -17.86
CA MET A 348 2.76 6.93 -18.50
C MET A 348 1.25 6.97 -18.73
N VAL A 349 0.62 5.82 -19.00
CA VAL A 349 -0.85 5.71 -19.03
C VAL A 349 -1.43 6.07 -17.67
N MET A 350 -0.85 5.56 -16.58
CA MET A 350 -1.33 5.84 -15.23
C MET A 350 -1.12 7.29 -14.79
N GLU A 351 0.04 7.89 -15.09
CA GLU A 351 0.26 9.31 -14.82
C GLU A 351 -0.76 10.19 -15.57
N TYR A 352 -1.05 9.88 -16.84
CA TYR A 352 -2.06 10.59 -17.62
C TYR A 352 -3.47 10.41 -17.04
N LEU A 353 -3.82 9.19 -16.64
CA LEU A 353 -5.15 8.87 -16.08
C LEU A 353 -5.39 9.54 -14.74
N THR A 354 -4.36 9.69 -13.91
CA THR A 354 -4.52 10.16 -12.53
C THR A 354 -4.03 11.59 -12.30
N ALA A 355 -3.53 12.23 -13.37
CA ALA A 355 -2.92 13.55 -13.34
C ALA A 355 -1.83 13.66 -12.27
N HIS A 356 -0.96 12.65 -12.20
CA HIS A 356 0.19 12.63 -11.30
C HIS A 356 1.16 13.75 -11.69
N TRP A 357 1.02 14.91 -11.04
CA TRP A 357 1.71 16.12 -11.43
C TRP A 357 3.16 16.19 -10.94
N ASP A 358 3.51 15.40 -9.94
CA ASP A 358 4.90 15.29 -9.48
C ASP A 358 5.68 14.16 -10.19
N GLY A 359 5.02 13.46 -11.11
CA GLY A 359 5.57 12.35 -11.91
C GLY A 359 6.38 12.78 -13.13
N TYR A 360 6.70 11.82 -14.00
CA TYR A 360 7.63 11.99 -15.12
C TYR A 360 7.18 13.01 -16.18
N TRP A 361 5.88 13.05 -16.49
CA TRP A 361 5.39 13.99 -17.51
C TRP A 361 5.66 15.44 -17.12
N GLN A 362 5.48 15.77 -15.85
CA GLN A 362 5.42 17.15 -15.34
C GLN A 362 6.72 17.50 -14.59
N GLU A 363 6.72 17.46 -13.25
CA GLU A 363 7.84 17.97 -12.43
C GLU A 363 9.06 17.03 -12.36
N GLN A 364 8.92 15.74 -12.70
CA GLN A 364 10.01 14.76 -12.70
C GLN A 364 10.67 14.60 -11.31
N THR A 365 9.88 14.66 -10.24
CA THR A 365 10.36 14.50 -8.87
C THR A 365 10.16 13.06 -8.38
N ASN A 366 9.01 12.45 -8.67
CA ASN A 366 8.66 11.11 -8.19
C ASN A 366 9.10 10.00 -9.16
N VAL A 367 10.32 10.15 -9.66
CA VAL A 367 10.98 9.28 -10.64
C VAL A 367 12.17 8.61 -9.98
N GLY A 368 12.48 7.37 -10.36
CA GLY A 368 13.69 6.66 -9.97
C GLY A 368 14.16 5.75 -11.09
N ALA A 369 15.32 5.13 -10.88
CA ALA A 369 15.89 4.20 -11.84
C ALA A 369 16.56 3.02 -11.15
N TYR A 370 16.40 1.84 -11.74
CA TYR A 370 17.16 0.65 -11.35
C TYR A 370 17.96 0.11 -12.54
N GLU A 371 19.27 -0.05 -12.35
CA GLU A 371 20.16 -0.69 -13.32
C GLU A 371 20.22 -2.20 -13.03
N ASP A 372 19.47 -3.00 -13.77
CA ASP A 372 19.50 -4.46 -13.67
C ASP A 372 20.69 -5.01 -14.44
N VAL A 373 21.77 -5.24 -13.71
CA VAL A 373 23.05 -5.68 -14.26
C VAL A 373 23.03 -7.13 -14.79
N ASP A 374 21.98 -7.91 -14.55
CA ASP A 374 21.89 -9.27 -15.07
C ASP A 374 21.36 -9.30 -16.51
N ASN A 375 20.45 -8.39 -16.84
CA ASN A 375 19.93 -8.24 -18.21
C ASN A 375 20.43 -6.99 -18.95
N GLN A 376 21.24 -6.16 -18.27
CA GLN A 376 21.80 -4.91 -18.80
C GLN A 376 20.72 -3.88 -19.18
N LYS A 377 19.59 -3.86 -18.46
CA LYS A 377 18.50 -2.89 -18.65
C LYS A 377 18.41 -1.89 -17.51
N VAL A 378 18.06 -0.66 -17.85
CA VAL A 378 17.55 0.35 -16.94
C VAL A 378 16.03 0.23 -16.86
N TYR A 379 15.51 0.19 -15.63
CA TYR A 379 14.09 0.20 -15.32
C TYR A 379 13.67 1.55 -14.77
N PHE A 380 12.56 2.08 -15.28
CA PHE A 380 11.91 3.24 -14.69
C PHE A 380 11.15 2.82 -13.43
N LEU A 381 11.30 3.60 -12.38
CA LEU A 381 10.58 3.44 -11.12
C LEU A 381 9.73 4.69 -10.88
N ALA A 382 8.41 4.54 -10.73
CA ALA A 382 7.58 5.61 -10.19
C ALA A 382 7.35 5.37 -8.70
N GLN A 383 7.16 6.45 -7.94
CA GLN A 383 6.99 6.40 -6.49
C GLN A 383 6.06 7.50 -5.97
N ASP A 384 5.74 7.49 -4.68
CA ASP A 384 5.00 8.55 -3.98
C ASP A 384 3.70 8.98 -4.72
N PHE A 385 2.70 8.09 -4.70
CA PHE A 385 1.46 8.22 -5.47
C PHE A 385 0.32 8.94 -4.73
N ASP A 386 0.61 9.69 -3.69
CA ASP A 386 -0.38 10.38 -2.86
C ASP A 386 -1.02 11.60 -3.55
N ALA A 387 -0.24 12.35 -4.32
CA ALA A 387 -0.72 13.51 -5.07
C ALA A 387 -1.33 13.13 -6.45
N THR A 388 -2.32 12.24 -6.42
CA THR A 388 -2.98 11.68 -7.61
C THR A 388 -4.51 11.74 -7.50
N PHE A 389 -5.25 11.42 -8.55
CA PHE A 389 -6.74 11.42 -8.56
C PHE A 389 -7.37 12.73 -8.06
N GLY A 390 -6.79 13.88 -8.45
CA GLY A 390 -7.34 15.19 -8.12
C GLY A 390 -6.83 15.82 -6.83
N ILE A 391 -5.86 15.21 -6.15
CA ILE A 391 -5.18 15.81 -4.99
C ILE A 391 -4.15 16.83 -5.45
N ASN A 392 -4.21 18.04 -4.88
CA ASN A 392 -3.21 19.10 -5.06
C ASN A 392 -2.85 19.42 -6.52
N ILE A 393 -3.79 19.24 -7.45
CA ILE A 393 -3.58 19.62 -8.85
C ILE A 393 -3.60 21.15 -8.93
N ASN A 394 -2.43 21.78 -9.06
CA ASN A 394 -2.31 23.23 -9.24
C ASN A 394 -2.73 23.70 -10.66
N ARG A 395 -3.88 23.23 -11.14
CA ARG A 395 -4.48 23.53 -12.46
C ARG A 395 -6.01 23.52 -12.32
N PRO A 396 -6.73 24.31 -13.13
CA PRO A 396 -8.19 24.33 -13.07
C PRO A 396 -8.78 22.98 -13.51
N ARG A 397 -10.01 22.67 -13.10
CA ARG A 397 -10.67 21.37 -13.34
C ARG A 397 -10.72 20.97 -14.83
N GLU A 398 -10.74 21.94 -15.74
CA GLU A 398 -10.68 21.74 -17.19
C GLU A 398 -9.42 20.99 -17.64
N PHE A 399 -8.34 21.04 -16.86
CA PHE A 399 -7.11 20.31 -17.12
C PHE A 399 -7.35 18.80 -17.32
N LEU A 400 -8.33 18.23 -16.62
CA LEU A 400 -8.67 16.81 -16.75
C LEU A 400 -9.08 16.42 -18.18
N SER A 401 -9.59 17.37 -18.96
CA SER A 401 -10.04 17.17 -20.35
C SER A 401 -8.94 17.36 -21.40
N VAL A 402 -7.75 17.83 -21.01
CA VAL A 402 -6.62 18.02 -21.92
C VAL A 402 -6.20 16.67 -22.50
N PRO A 403 -6.15 16.51 -23.83
CA PRO A 403 -5.70 15.27 -24.44
C PRO A 403 -4.20 15.09 -24.25
N TYR A 404 -3.76 13.84 -24.13
CA TYR A 404 -2.33 13.51 -24.02
C TYR A 404 -1.51 14.07 -25.20
N THR A 405 -2.14 14.32 -26.36
CA THR A 405 -1.50 14.92 -27.54
C THR A 405 -1.05 16.36 -27.34
N ASP A 406 -1.63 17.07 -26.36
CA ASP A 406 -1.29 18.45 -26.03
C ASP A 406 -0.26 18.51 -24.89
N TYR A 407 0.00 17.38 -24.22
CA TYR A 407 1.00 17.31 -23.14
C TYR A 407 2.42 17.66 -23.60
N PRO A 408 2.90 17.33 -24.81
CA PRO A 408 4.24 17.73 -25.24
C PRO A 408 4.48 19.25 -25.22
N ASP A 409 3.46 20.04 -25.57
CA ASP A 409 3.54 21.50 -25.57
C ASP A 409 3.45 22.07 -24.15
N LEU A 410 2.61 21.46 -23.29
CA LEU A 410 2.44 21.87 -21.90
C LEU A 410 3.62 21.45 -21.01
N PHE A 411 4.23 20.31 -21.34
CA PHE A 411 5.21 19.59 -20.53
C PHE A 411 6.38 19.09 -21.39
N PRO A 412 7.22 20.00 -21.92
CA PRO A 412 8.36 19.63 -22.74
C PRO A 412 9.45 18.85 -21.95
N GLY A 413 9.36 18.86 -20.61
CA GLY A 413 10.23 18.12 -19.70
C GLY A 413 10.11 16.60 -19.85
N GLY A 414 8.89 16.09 -20.09
CA GLY A 414 8.54 14.68 -20.35
C GLY A 414 9.09 14.11 -21.66
N PHE A 415 10.36 14.34 -21.93
CA PHE A 415 11.06 14.11 -23.19
C PHE A 415 10.90 12.71 -23.75
N LEU A 416 11.10 11.69 -22.91
CA LEU A 416 11.12 10.31 -23.36
C LEU A 416 9.76 9.90 -23.89
N ILE A 417 8.70 10.15 -23.11
CA ILE A 417 7.33 9.85 -23.53
C ILE A 417 6.89 10.73 -24.70
N ASN A 418 7.22 12.03 -24.69
CA ASN A 418 6.97 12.93 -25.82
C ASN A 418 7.60 12.39 -27.12
N SER A 419 8.84 11.89 -27.05
CA SER A 419 9.55 11.29 -28.17
C SER A 419 8.88 9.98 -28.62
N PHE A 420 8.59 9.07 -27.69
CA PHE A 420 7.94 7.79 -27.99
C PHE A 420 6.60 7.93 -28.68
N LEU A 421 5.78 8.90 -28.29
CA LEU A 421 4.46 9.13 -28.90
C LEU A 421 4.53 9.69 -30.34
N THR A 422 5.71 10.11 -30.81
CA THR A 422 5.91 10.45 -32.23
C THR A 422 6.07 9.21 -33.12
N ASN A 423 6.40 8.05 -32.53
CA ASN A 423 6.41 6.77 -33.23
C ASN A 423 4.99 6.19 -33.31
N ASP A 424 4.56 5.79 -34.51
CA ASP A 424 3.20 5.29 -34.72
C ASP A 424 2.91 3.98 -33.95
N ARG A 425 3.89 3.07 -33.84
CA ARG A 425 3.73 1.80 -33.12
C ARG A 425 3.65 2.01 -31.61
N LEU A 426 4.59 2.76 -31.03
CA LEU A 426 4.60 3.04 -29.59
C LEU A 426 3.40 3.88 -29.17
N ARG A 427 2.97 4.86 -30.00
CA ARG A 427 1.73 5.58 -29.78
C ARG A 427 0.52 4.64 -29.81
N ALA A 428 0.44 3.74 -30.78
CA ALA A 428 -0.65 2.76 -30.84
C ALA A 428 -0.67 1.84 -29.59
N THR A 429 0.49 1.41 -29.10
CA THR A 429 0.59 0.64 -27.84
C THR A 429 0.12 1.46 -26.63
N PHE A 430 0.55 2.71 -26.51
CA PHE A 430 0.10 3.61 -25.43
C PHE A 430 -1.43 3.80 -25.45
N GLU A 431 -2.00 4.09 -26.63
CA GLU A 431 -3.44 4.27 -26.81
C GLU A 431 -4.21 2.97 -26.54
N GLU A 432 -3.68 1.82 -26.95
CA GLU A 432 -4.25 0.52 -26.64
C GLU A 432 -4.30 0.29 -25.12
N TYR A 433 -3.20 0.55 -24.41
CA TYR A 433 -3.12 0.39 -22.96
C TYR A 433 -4.10 1.35 -22.26
N LEU A 434 -4.14 2.61 -22.68
CA LEU A 434 -5.08 3.60 -22.15
C LEU A 434 -6.54 3.18 -22.35
N VAL A 435 -6.90 2.73 -23.54
CA VAL A 435 -8.28 2.27 -23.85
C VAL A 435 -8.62 1.00 -23.10
N LYS A 436 -7.73 0.00 -23.06
CA LYS A 436 -7.93 -1.23 -22.27
C LYS A 436 -8.14 -0.89 -20.80
N THR A 437 -7.23 -0.12 -20.20
CA THR A 437 -7.34 0.28 -18.78
C THR A 437 -8.65 0.95 -18.47
N VAL A 438 -9.09 1.93 -19.25
CA VAL A 438 -10.36 2.63 -19.00
C VAL A 438 -11.58 1.73 -19.19
N THR A 439 -11.58 0.87 -20.21
CA THR A 439 -12.75 0.02 -20.51
C THR A 439 -12.88 -1.22 -19.63
N THR A 440 -11.80 -1.66 -18.97
CA THR A 440 -11.82 -2.89 -18.15
C THR A 440 -11.64 -2.62 -16.66
N LEU A 441 -10.96 -1.55 -16.27
CA LEU A 441 -10.56 -1.30 -14.88
C LEU A 441 -10.96 0.12 -14.43
N PHE A 442 -10.40 1.17 -15.04
CA PHE A 442 -10.56 2.57 -14.66
C PHE A 442 -11.92 3.14 -15.15
N ASN A 443 -13.02 2.62 -14.61
CA ASN A 443 -14.38 3.09 -14.85
C ASN A 443 -15.21 3.01 -13.56
N PRO A 444 -16.38 3.70 -13.50
CA PRO A 444 -17.21 3.73 -12.30
C PRO A 444 -17.73 2.36 -11.85
N ASP A 445 -17.93 1.42 -12.77
CA ASP A 445 -18.46 0.10 -12.43
C ASP A 445 -17.43 -0.75 -11.70
N VAL A 446 -16.21 -0.84 -12.24
CA VAL A 446 -15.15 -1.71 -11.70
C VAL A 446 -14.39 -1.02 -10.57
N LEU A 447 -13.76 0.13 -10.83
CA LEU A 447 -13.03 0.84 -9.78
C LEU A 447 -13.98 1.41 -8.73
N GLY A 448 -15.18 1.88 -9.11
CA GLY A 448 -16.12 2.42 -8.14
C GLY A 448 -16.62 1.35 -7.15
N ALA A 449 -16.93 0.13 -7.62
CA ALA A 449 -17.30 -0.97 -6.74
C ALA A 449 -16.15 -1.36 -5.78
N HIS A 450 -14.91 -1.40 -6.28
CA HIS A 450 -13.73 -1.67 -5.46
C HIS A 450 -13.52 -0.59 -4.39
N VAL A 451 -13.53 0.68 -4.78
CA VAL A 451 -13.31 1.83 -3.88
C VAL A 451 -14.40 1.90 -2.81
N LEU A 452 -15.67 1.72 -3.17
CA LEU A 452 -16.77 1.73 -2.20
C LEU A 452 -16.65 0.58 -1.19
N ALA A 453 -16.38 -0.64 -1.66
CA ALA A 453 -16.19 -1.78 -0.76
C ALA A 453 -15.00 -1.59 0.18
N TYR A 454 -13.88 -1.06 -0.31
CA TYR A 454 -12.71 -0.78 0.52
C TYR A 454 -12.98 0.36 1.52
N HIS A 455 -13.58 1.47 1.06
CA HIS A 455 -13.98 2.59 1.92
C HIS A 455 -14.87 2.12 3.08
N ASP A 456 -15.93 1.37 2.79
CA ASP A 456 -16.87 0.88 3.81
C ASP A 456 -16.19 -0.04 4.82
N PHE A 457 -15.22 -0.83 4.36
CA PHE A 457 -14.41 -1.69 5.22
C PHE A 457 -13.49 -0.92 6.16
N ILE A 458 -12.83 0.14 5.70
CA ILE A 458 -11.88 0.95 6.50
C ILE A 458 -12.57 2.04 7.32
N LEU A 459 -13.85 2.34 7.06
CA LEU A 459 -14.56 3.47 7.67
C LEU A 459 -14.54 3.48 9.22
N PRO A 460 -14.69 2.35 9.93
CA PRO A 460 -14.54 2.34 11.40
C PRO A 460 -13.15 2.79 11.87
N ASP A 461 -12.12 2.46 11.10
CA ASP A 461 -10.72 2.77 11.39
C ASP A 461 -10.42 4.24 11.10
N LEU A 462 -10.95 4.79 10.01
CA LEU A 462 -10.91 6.24 9.72
C LEU A 462 -11.61 7.05 10.81
N LYS A 463 -12.73 6.57 11.34
CA LYS A 463 -13.43 7.21 12.46
C LYS A 463 -12.59 7.26 13.73
N TRP A 464 -11.82 6.21 14.00
CA TRP A 464 -10.88 6.17 15.12
C TRP A 464 -9.72 7.13 14.87
N ASP A 465 -9.11 7.07 13.69
CA ASP A 465 -8.00 7.92 13.26
C ASP A 465 -8.31 9.41 13.40
N ARG A 466 -9.47 9.86 12.91
CA ARG A 466 -9.90 11.27 12.98
C ARG A 466 -10.20 11.78 14.40
N ARG A 467 -10.23 10.90 15.42
CA ARG A 467 -10.38 11.31 16.84
C ARG A 467 -9.05 11.53 17.54
N ILE A 468 -7.93 11.15 16.91
CA ILE A 468 -6.60 11.21 17.52
C ILE A 468 -6.05 12.63 17.35
N VAL A 469 -5.70 13.25 18.47
CA VAL A 469 -5.00 14.53 18.48
C VAL A 469 -3.51 14.24 18.29
N GLN A 470 -2.97 14.65 17.14
CA GLN A 470 -1.55 14.48 16.84
C GLN A 470 -0.70 15.30 17.81
N ARG A 471 0.32 14.66 18.39
CA ARG A 471 1.22 15.30 19.35
C ARG A 471 2.42 15.97 18.68
N SER A 472 2.83 15.49 17.51
CA SER A 472 3.95 16.08 16.78
C SER A 472 3.55 17.45 16.23
N PRO A 473 4.47 18.43 16.20
CA PRO A 473 4.23 19.69 15.50
C PRO A 473 4.20 19.46 13.98
N GLY A 474 3.45 20.30 13.26
CA GLY A 474 3.40 20.25 11.80
C GLY A 474 2.08 20.74 11.23
N ILE A 475 1.94 20.59 9.91
CA ILE A 475 0.70 20.87 9.19
C ILE A 475 -0.39 19.91 9.66
N ASN A 476 -1.56 20.44 9.98
CA ASN A 476 -2.74 19.63 10.26
C ASN A 476 -3.92 20.25 9.51
N TYR A 477 -4.45 19.50 8.54
CA TYR A 477 -5.58 19.93 7.72
C TYR A 477 -6.92 19.91 8.47
N ASP A 478 -6.97 19.26 9.65
CA ASP A 478 -8.17 19.13 10.49
C ASP A 478 -9.33 18.46 9.73
N TRP A 479 -9.03 17.37 9.03
CA TRP A 479 -10.03 16.56 8.35
C TRP A 479 -11.04 15.98 9.34
N SER A 480 -12.34 16.21 9.09
CA SER A 480 -13.42 15.56 9.83
C SER A 480 -13.59 14.10 9.39
N PHE A 481 -14.36 13.33 10.17
CA PHE A 481 -14.75 12.00 9.76
C PHE A 481 -15.68 12.03 8.54
N GLU A 482 -16.51 13.06 8.42
CA GLU A 482 -17.42 13.26 7.31
C GLU A 482 -16.66 13.50 5.99
N HIS A 483 -15.56 14.24 6.04
CA HIS A 483 -14.71 14.50 4.86
C HIS A 483 -14.17 13.20 4.21
N CYS A 484 -13.93 12.13 5.00
CA CYS A 484 -13.48 10.84 4.48
C CYS A 484 -14.44 10.26 3.44
N THR A 485 -15.76 10.42 3.65
CA THR A 485 -16.80 9.90 2.75
C THR A 485 -17.23 10.95 1.73
N GLU A 486 -17.34 12.22 2.12
CA GLU A 486 -17.71 13.31 1.21
C GLU A 486 -16.72 13.43 0.05
N ASN A 487 -15.42 13.22 0.32
CA ASN A 487 -14.39 13.25 -0.71
C ASN A 487 -14.37 12.04 -1.65
N LEU A 488 -15.31 11.09 -1.52
CA LEU A 488 -15.56 10.17 -2.62
C LEU A 488 -16.31 10.86 -3.76
N TYR A 489 -17.19 11.82 -3.46
CA TYR A 489 -18.19 12.33 -4.40
C TYR A 489 -17.98 13.77 -4.83
N SER A 490 -17.25 14.56 -4.05
CA SER A 490 -16.96 15.95 -4.38
C SER A 490 -15.64 16.42 -3.80
N GLY A 491 -15.15 17.56 -4.29
CA GLY A 491 -14.01 18.21 -3.66
C GLY A 491 -14.32 18.65 -2.23
N VAL A 492 -13.31 18.62 -1.36
CA VAL A 492 -13.39 19.06 0.04
C VAL A 492 -12.15 19.86 0.44
N GLU A 493 -12.31 20.74 1.41
CA GLU A 493 -11.23 21.51 2.03
C GLU A 493 -11.09 21.14 3.52
N GLY A 494 -9.88 21.17 4.03
CA GLY A 494 -9.62 20.94 5.45
C GLY A 494 -10.24 22.04 6.33
N ASN A 495 -10.62 21.72 7.57
CA ASN A 495 -11.19 22.71 8.47
C ASN A 495 -10.16 23.73 8.98
N ASN A 496 -8.86 23.46 8.78
CA ASN A 496 -7.81 24.39 9.13
C ASN A 496 -7.51 25.40 8.00
N PRO A 497 -7.92 26.67 8.12
CA PRO A 497 -7.77 27.65 7.05
C PRO A 497 -6.32 28.13 6.85
N THR A 498 -5.40 27.85 7.78
CA THR A 498 -4.01 28.33 7.68
C THR A 498 -3.12 27.43 6.85
N HIS A 499 -3.53 26.18 6.65
CA HIS A 499 -2.80 25.21 5.85
C HIS A 499 -3.68 24.83 4.68
N GLY A 500 -3.68 25.71 3.68
CA GLY A 500 -4.37 25.50 2.41
C GLY A 500 -3.93 24.18 1.81
N GLY A 501 -4.89 23.33 1.52
CA GLY A 501 -4.73 22.02 0.91
C GLY A 501 -6.12 21.40 0.81
N GLY A 502 -6.33 20.67 -0.28
CA GLY A 502 -7.66 20.24 -0.67
C GLY A 502 -7.59 19.07 -1.61
N ALA A 503 -8.59 18.22 -1.50
CA ALA A 503 -8.87 17.24 -2.52
C ALA A 503 -9.86 17.90 -3.47
N ASP A 504 -9.38 18.60 -4.51
CA ASP A 504 -10.21 19.38 -5.44
C ASP A 504 -11.25 18.54 -6.18
N TRP A 505 -11.09 17.22 -6.16
CA TRP A 505 -12.00 16.24 -6.72
C TRP A 505 -12.39 15.20 -5.68
N GLY A 506 -13.64 14.74 -5.78
CA GLY A 506 -14.02 13.47 -5.20
C GLY A 506 -13.31 12.32 -5.91
N LEU A 507 -12.93 11.24 -5.22
CA LEU A 507 -12.23 10.10 -5.84
C LEU A 507 -13.09 9.44 -6.93
N LEU A 508 -14.36 9.13 -6.63
CA LEU A 508 -15.30 8.56 -7.61
C LEU A 508 -15.70 9.58 -8.67
N GLU A 509 -15.86 10.85 -8.28
CA GLU A 509 -16.08 11.97 -9.22
C GLU A 509 -14.95 12.03 -10.27
N TYR A 510 -13.70 11.92 -9.82
CA TYR A 510 -12.51 11.95 -10.68
C TYR A 510 -12.49 10.76 -11.64
N ILE A 511 -12.69 9.54 -11.13
CA ILE A 511 -12.69 8.30 -11.94
C ILE A 511 -13.77 8.38 -13.03
N GLU A 512 -14.98 8.81 -12.68
CA GLU A 512 -16.07 8.99 -13.64
C GLU A 512 -15.75 10.08 -14.67
N ALA A 513 -15.25 11.24 -14.22
CA ALA A 513 -14.94 12.35 -15.10
C ALA A 513 -13.83 11.99 -16.11
N LYS A 514 -12.73 11.40 -15.65
CA LYS A 514 -11.60 11.03 -16.50
C LYS A 514 -11.93 9.89 -17.45
N SER A 515 -12.62 8.84 -17.00
CA SER A 515 -13.05 7.75 -17.89
C SER A 515 -13.92 8.27 -19.03
N LYS A 516 -14.89 9.17 -18.75
CA LYS A 516 -15.70 9.85 -19.77
C LYS A 516 -14.88 10.71 -20.73
N VAL A 517 -13.84 11.40 -20.26
CA VAL A 517 -12.91 12.17 -21.11
C VAL A 517 -12.24 11.23 -22.11
N VAL A 518 -11.64 10.14 -21.64
CA VAL A 518 -10.95 9.17 -22.51
C VAL A 518 -11.93 8.52 -23.50
N ALA A 519 -13.12 8.11 -23.04
CA ALA A 519 -14.12 7.56 -23.95
C ALA A 519 -14.57 8.52 -25.04
N ARG A 520 -14.67 9.83 -24.75
CA ARG A 520 -14.94 10.84 -25.78
C ARG A 520 -13.78 10.99 -26.75
N GLN A 521 -12.54 11.07 -26.25
CA GLN A 521 -11.33 11.19 -27.07
C GLN A 521 -11.22 10.03 -28.08
N PHE A 522 -11.48 8.80 -27.63
CA PHE A 522 -11.38 7.58 -28.45
C PHE A 522 -12.71 7.09 -29.06
N ARG A 523 -13.79 7.87 -28.93
CA ARG A 523 -15.14 7.55 -29.46
C ARG A 523 -15.66 6.18 -29.01
N LEU A 524 -15.41 5.80 -27.76
CA LEU A 524 -15.86 4.55 -27.15
C LEU A 524 -17.38 4.65 -26.85
N ARG A 525 -18.22 4.25 -27.82
CA ARG A 525 -19.69 4.31 -27.66
C ARG A 525 -20.18 3.19 -26.73
N GLY A 526 -20.67 3.54 -25.54
CA GLY A 526 -21.37 2.63 -24.62
C GLY A 526 -20.52 1.53 -24.00
N ARG A 527 -19.20 1.76 -23.83
CA ARG A 527 -18.23 0.80 -23.28
C ARG A 527 -17.53 1.29 -22.00
N LEU A 528 -18.22 2.12 -21.22
CA LEU A 528 -17.75 2.57 -19.91
C LEU A 528 -18.66 2.05 -18.82
#